data_AF-A0A955DU07-F1
#
_entry.id   AF-A0A955DU07-F1
#
_cell.length_a   1.000
_cell.length_b   1.000
_cell.length_c   1.000
_cell.angle_alpha   90.00
_cell.angle_beta   90.00
_cell.angle_gamma   90.00
#
_symmetry.space_group_name_H-M   'P 1'
#
loop_
_entity.id
_entity.type
_entity.pdbx_description
1 polymer ?
#
loop_
_entity_poly.entity_id
_entity_poly.type
_entity_poly.pdbx_seq_one_letter_code
_entity_poly.pdbx_strand_id
1 'polypeptide(L)' 'MRSASILIVLLVALRVHAAPETTRPNVLFIAIDDLNDWIEPLGGHPQARTPHLSRLASTSVCFTRASCPSP' A
#
# COMPACT_ATOMS: atom_id res chain seq x y z
N MET A 1 -14.45 48.99 2.96
CA MET A 1 -13.65 48.25 3.97
C MET A 1 -14.37 47.03 4.52
N ARG A 2 -15.65 47.11 4.93
CA ARG A 2 -16.42 45.98 5.47
C ARG A 2 -16.62 44.80 4.49
N SER A 3 -16.87 45.06 3.21
CA SER A 3 -17.06 43.98 2.20
C SER A 3 -15.79 43.19 1.89
N ALA A 4 -14.61 43.82 1.95
CA ALA A 4 -13.34 43.14 1.75
C ALA A 4 -13.03 42.20 2.93
N SER A 5 -13.32 42.62 4.16
CA SER A 5 -13.19 41.79 5.35
C SER A 5 -14.11 40.56 5.31
N ILE A 6 -15.35 40.72 4.84
CA ILE A 6 -16.30 39.60 4.68
C ILE A 6 -15.80 38.60 3.64
N LEU A 7 -15.30 39.09 2.50
CA LEU A 7 -14.75 38.25 1.44
C LEU A 7 -13.51 37.47 1.92
N ILE A 8 -12.63 38.13 2.68
CA ILE A 8 -11.44 37.49 3.26
C ILE A 8 -11.86 36.39 4.26
N VAL A 9 -12.83 36.65 5.12
CA VAL A 9 -13.34 35.63 6.07
C VAL A 9 -13.96 34.44 5.34
N LEU A 10 -14.75 34.68 4.28
CA LEU A 10 -15.34 33.63 3.45
C LEU A 10 -14.27 32.78 2.73
N LEU A 11 -13.23 33.42 2.19
CA LEU A 11 -12.13 32.73 1.51
C LEU A 11 -11.29 31.90 2.48
N VAL A 12 -11.08 32.38 3.70
CA VAL A 12 -10.39 31.62 4.77
C VAL A 12 -11.24 30.43 5.22
N ALA A 13 -12.54 30.62 5.42
CA ALA A 13 -13.45 29.53 5.80
C ALA A 13 -13.51 28.41 4.75
N LEU A 14 -13.48 28.75 3.45
CA LEU A 14 -13.46 27.75 2.36
C LEU A 14 -12.18 26.89 2.35
N ARG A 15 -11.05 27.40 2.86
CA ARG A 15 -9.77 26.68 2.91
C ARG A 15 -9.69 25.68 4.07
N VAL A 16 -10.49 25.85 5.11
CA VAL A 16 -10.48 25.01 6.32
C VAL A 16 -11.21 23.68 6.13
N HIS A 17 -12.07 23.54 5.11
CA HIS A 17 -12.84 22.31 4.88
C HIS A 17 -12.05 21.19 4.16
N ALA A 18 -10.85 21.46 3.66
CA ALA A 18 -9.98 20.45 3.03
C ALA A 18 -9.04 19.81 4.05
N ALA A 19 -9.58 19.21 5.12
CA ALA A 19 -8.79 18.28 5.90
C ALA A 19 -8.60 17.01 5.04
N PRO A 20 -7.36 16.50 4.85
CA PRO A 20 -7.19 15.22 4.20
C PRO A 20 -7.93 14.19 5.06
N GLU A 21 -8.94 13.52 4.49
CA GLU A 21 -9.45 12.31 5.13
C GLU A 21 -8.24 11.39 5.34
N THR A 22 -7.98 11.05 6.59
CA THR A 22 -7.02 9.99 6.92
C THR A 22 -7.70 8.69 6.54
N THR A 23 -7.71 8.39 5.24
CA THR A 23 -8.27 7.17 4.69
C THR A 23 -7.52 6.01 5.33
N ARG A 24 -8.15 5.35 6.31
CA ARG A 24 -7.60 4.12 6.88
C ARG A 24 -7.55 3.09 5.76
N PRO A 25 -6.37 2.57 5.39
CA PRO A 25 -6.30 1.57 4.34
C PRO A 25 -6.93 0.28 4.86
N ASN A 26 -7.55 -0.47 3.95
CA ASN A 26 -7.86 -1.87 4.22
C ASN A 26 -6.56 -2.67 4.23
N VAL A 27 -6.44 -3.64 5.15
CA VAL A 27 -5.29 -4.54 5.23
C VAL A 27 -5.77 -5.96 4.92
N LEU A 28 -5.19 -6.56 3.88
CA LEU A 28 -5.35 -7.96 3.55
C LEU A 28 -4.06 -8.69 3.89
N PHE A 29 -4.13 -9.64 4.82
CA PHE A 29 -3.00 -10.50 5.18
C PHE A 29 -3.22 -11.90 4.60
N ILE A 30 -2.28 -12.36 3.78
CA ILE A 30 -2.31 -13.68 3.15
C ILE A 30 -1.14 -14.48 3.73
N ALA A 31 -1.43 -15.56 4.44
CA ALA A 31 -0.44 -16.50 4.94
C ALA A 31 -0.53 -17.81 4.13
N ILE A 32 0.63 -18.39 3.81
CA ILE A 32 0.76 -19.65 3.08
C ILE A 32 1.68 -20.54 3.90
N ASP A 33 1.23 -21.77 4.17
CA ASP A 33 1.98 -22.74 4.95
C ASP A 33 3.07 -23.41 4.10
N ASP A 34 4.22 -23.72 4.70
CA ASP A 34 5.36 -24.41 4.06
C ASP A 34 5.84 -23.84 2.71
N LEU A 35 5.68 -22.54 2.47
CA LEU A 35 6.12 -21.90 1.23
C LEU A 35 7.64 -21.70 1.19
N ASN A 36 8.29 -22.28 0.18
CA ASN A 36 9.71 -22.08 -0.10
C ASN A 36 9.96 -21.02 -1.20
N ASP A 37 11.20 -20.91 -1.66
CA ASP A 37 11.68 -19.95 -2.65
C ASP A 37 11.38 -20.32 -4.12
N TRP A 38 10.65 -21.41 -4.36
CA TRP A 38 10.35 -21.88 -5.72
C TRP A 38 9.37 -20.98 -6.48
N ILE A 39 8.71 -20.06 -5.79
CA ILE A 39 7.83 -19.08 -6.44
C ILE A 39 8.64 -18.02 -7.18
N GLU A 40 8.03 -17.44 -8.21
CA GLU A 40 8.42 -16.10 -8.64
C GLU A 40 7.89 -15.10 -7.59
N PRO A 41 8.70 -14.17 -7.04
CA PRO A 41 10.01 -13.70 -7.50
C PRO A 41 11.24 -14.21 -6.69
N LEU A 42 11.11 -15.24 -5.86
CA LEU A 42 12.10 -15.58 -4.82
C LEU A 42 13.22 -16.54 -5.26
N GLY A 43 13.15 -17.07 -6.47
CA GLY A 43 14.16 -17.98 -7.04
C GLY A 43 13.60 -18.72 -8.23
N GLY A 44 12.33 -19.09 -8.15
CA GLY A 44 11.61 -19.75 -9.23
C GLY A 44 12.01 -21.22 -9.37
N HIS A 45 11.06 -22.05 -9.77
CA HIS A 45 11.30 -23.43 -10.18
C HIS A 45 10.62 -23.64 -11.54
N PRO A 46 11.20 -24.39 -12.50
CA PRO A 46 10.62 -24.53 -13.85
C PRO A 46 9.16 -25.04 -13.88
N GLN A 47 8.74 -25.74 -12.83
CA GLN A 47 7.37 -26.25 -12.68
C GLN A 47 6.45 -25.34 -11.87
N ALA A 48 6.99 -24.39 -11.11
CA ALA A 48 6.21 -23.47 -10.31
C ALA A 48 5.68 -22.33 -11.19
N ARG A 49 4.38 -22.35 -11.49
CA ARG A 49 3.71 -21.30 -12.26
C ARG A 49 2.93 -20.38 -11.32
N THR A 50 3.51 -19.23 -10.97
CA THR A 50 2.92 -18.29 -10.00
C THR A 50 2.66 -16.90 -10.56
N PRO A 51 1.98 -16.75 -11.73
CA PRO A 51 1.87 -15.47 -12.43
C PRO A 51 1.16 -14.37 -11.63
N HIS A 52 0.30 -14.73 -10.67
CA HIS A 52 -0.37 -13.77 -9.80
C HIS A 52 0.56 -13.21 -8.71
N LEU A 53 1.47 -14.02 -8.19
CA LEU A 53 2.51 -13.55 -7.27
C LEU A 53 3.51 -12.66 -8.00
N SER A 54 3.89 -13.02 -9.23
CA SER A 54 4.75 -12.19 -10.09
C SER A 54 4.11 -10.83 -10.38
N ARG A 55 2.82 -10.81 -10.72
CA ARG A 55 2.07 -9.56 -10.90
C ARG A 55 2.02 -8.74 -9.61
N LEU A 56 1.76 -9.37 -8.46
CA LEU A 56 1.75 -8.67 -7.17
C LEU A 56 3.12 -8.04 -6.87
N ALA A 57 4.19 -8.82 -7.03
CA ALA A 57 5.57 -8.38 -6.81
C ALA A 57 5.96 -7.17 -7.67
N SER A 58 5.48 -7.08 -8.92
CA SER A 58 5.76 -5.94 -9.83
C SER A 58 5.24 -4.59 -9.32
N THR A 59 4.31 -4.61 -8.37
CA THR A 59 3.66 -3.43 -7.78
C THR A 59 3.89 -3.31 -6.27
N SER A 60 4.75 -4.17 -5.71
CA SER A 60 4.96 -4.32 -4.26
C SER A 60 6.44 -4.22 -3.90
N VAL A 61 6.72 -4.08 -2.61
CA VAL A 61 8.07 -4.28 -2.08
C VAL A 61 8.26 -5.77 -1.81
N CYS A 62 9.30 -6.37 -2.39
CA CYS A 62 9.66 -7.78 -2.15
C CYS A 62 10.87 -7.86 -1.22
N PHE A 63 10.71 -8.52 -0.07
CA PHE A 63 11.79 -8.79 0.86
C PHE A 63 12.47 -10.12 0.51
N THR A 64 13.62 -10.08 -0.15
CA THR A 64 14.36 -11.27 -0.62
C THR A 64 15.16 -11.98 0.48
N ARG A 65 15.14 -11.45 1.71
CA ARG A 65 15.86 -11.98 2.88
C ARG A 65 15.00 -11.94 4.15
N ALA A 66 13.74 -12.33 4.03
CA ALA A 66 12.83 -12.50 5.16
C ALA A 66 12.91 -13.94 5.70
N SER A 67 13.07 -14.10 7.01
CA SER A 67 13.16 -15.40 7.67
C SER A 67 12.23 -15.47 8.87
N CYS A 68 11.66 -16.65 9.12
CA CYS A 68 10.97 -16.95 10.37
C CYS A 68 11.98 -17.11 11.52
N PRO A 69 11.58 -16.82 12.78
CA PRO A 69 12.43 -17.08 13.94
C PRO A 69 12.57 -18.57 14.27
N SER A 70 11.62 -19.40 13.82
CA SER A 70 11.62 -20.86 13.90
C SER A 70 10.95 -21.38 12.63
N PRO A 71 11.46 -22.47 12.02
CA PRO A 71 10.74 -23.18 10.98
C PRO A 71 9.42 -23.73 11.52
#